data_AF-A0A1Y3EYB4-F1
#
_entry.id   AF-A0A1Y3EYB4-F1
#
_cell.length_a   1.000
_cell.length_b   1.000
_cell.length_c   1.000
_cell.angle_alpha   90.00
_cell.angle_beta   90.00
_cell.angle_gamma   90.00
#
_symmetry.space_group_name_H-M   'P 1'
#
loop_
_entity.id
_entity.type
_entity.pdbx_description
1 polymer ?
#
loop_
_entity_poly.entity_id
_entity_poly.type
_entity_poly.pdbx_seq_one_letter_code
_entity_poly.pdbx_strand_id
1 'polypeptide(L)'
;VFVTNPIQKPFGDEIDHILREAFGTMKLSSSDIEDKLQKLYNATISTKVKHRATPYDTDDAYVMTEVAGVIDESKEHIGSINTFPSNGKFQIGWKEADKSALRLKRFAKPPKGTT
;
A
#
# COMPACT_ATOMS: atom_id res chain seq x y z
N VAL A 1 -5.96 2.22 9.58
CA VAL A 1 -4.60 1.95 10.08
C VAL A 1 -3.93 3.28 10.36
N PHE A 2 -3.40 3.50 11.56
CA PHE A 2 -2.58 4.67 11.86
C PHE A 2 -1.14 4.37 11.45
N VAL A 3 -0.51 5.31 10.74
CA VAL A 3 0.88 5.16 10.27
C VAL A 3 1.78 6.03 11.16
N THR A 4 2.67 5.40 11.90
CA THR A 4 3.60 6.07 12.82
C THR A 4 4.96 6.36 12.19
N ASN A 5 5.34 5.60 11.14
CA ASN A 5 6.61 5.74 10.44
C ASN A 5 6.43 5.55 8.92
N PRO A 6 5.92 6.56 8.21
CA PRO A 6 5.59 6.43 6.78
C PRO A 6 6.81 6.24 5.88
N ILE A 7 8.02 6.58 6.34
CA ILE A 7 9.25 6.42 5.56
C ILE A 7 9.67 4.95 5.48
N GLN A 8 9.62 4.24 6.61
CA GLN A 8 10.05 2.84 6.67
C GLN A 8 8.89 1.86 6.44
N LYS A 9 7.68 2.28 6.82
CA LYS A 9 6.47 1.47 6.83
C LYS A 9 5.30 2.26 6.24
N PRO A 10 5.32 2.51 4.92
CA PRO A 10 4.37 3.42 4.27
C PRO A 10 2.90 2.96 4.38
N PHE A 11 2.65 1.68 4.68
CA PHE A 11 1.31 1.14 4.86
C PHE A 11 0.90 0.97 6.33
N GLY A 12 1.78 1.29 7.27
CA GLY A 12 1.60 1.08 8.72
C GLY A 12 1.84 -0.37 9.17
N ASP A 13 2.01 -0.54 10.48
CA ASP A 13 2.44 -1.81 11.08
C ASP A 13 1.49 -2.98 10.80
N GLU A 14 0.18 -2.72 10.75
CA GLU A 14 -0.83 -3.75 10.53
C GLU A 14 -0.73 -4.33 9.11
N ILE A 15 -0.64 -3.48 8.09
CA ILE A 15 -0.51 -3.92 6.70
C ILE A 15 0.86 -4.56 6.46
N ASP A 16 1.92 -4.03 7.06
CA ASP A 16 3.26 -4.61 6.97
C ASP A 16 3.31 -6.03 7.53
N HIS A 17 2.65 -6.27 8.66
CA HIS A 17 2.54 -7.61 9.23
C HIS A 17 1.82 -8.56 8.27
N ILE A 18 0.71 -8.14 7.68
CA ILE A 18 -0.04 -8.93 6.68
C ILE A 18 0.82 -9.23 5.45
N LEU A 19 1.58 -8.26 4.94
CA LEU A 19 2.46 -8.45 3.78
C LEU A 19 3.58 -9.45 4.09
N ARG A 20 4.17 -9.36 5.29
CA ARG A 20 5.20 -10.31 5.76
C ARG A 20 4.65 -11.73 5.83
N GLU A 21 3.48 -11.92 6.42
CA GLU A 21 2.82 -13.22 6.47
C GLU A 21 2.48 -13.74 5.07
N ALA A 22 1.96 -12.88 4.19
CA ALA A 22 1.63 -13.21 2.82
C ALA A 22 2.86 -13.65 2.00
N PHE A 23 3.98 -12.95 2.11
CA PHE A 23 5.24 -13.40 1.50
C PHE A 23 5.76 -14.70 2.12
N GLY A 24 5.52 -14.92 3.42
CA GLY A 24 5.84 -16.18 4.10
C GLY A 24 5.12 -17.40 3.50
N THR A 25 3.92 -17.23 2.92
CA THR A 25 3.22 -18.33 2.24
C THR A 25 3.97 -18.85 1.00
N MET A 26 4.91 -18.06 0.46
CA MET A 26 5.66 -18.39 -0.75
C MET A 26 6.91 -19.24 -0.48
N LYS A 27 7.14 -19.68 0.77
CA LYS A 27 8.31 -20.48 1.19
C LYS A 27 9.66 -19.81 0.88
N LEU A 28 9.68 -18.49 0.92
CA LEU A 28 10.89 -17.68 0.74
C LEU A 28 11.74 -17.68 2.02
N SER A 29 13.04 -17.43 1.87
CA SER A 29 13.89 -17.16 3.04
C SER A 29 13.52 -15.83 3.70
N SER A 30 13.87 -15.63 4.97
CA SER A 30 13.60 -14.36 5.65
C SER A 30 14.25 -13.17 4.92
N SER A 31 15.46 -13.34 4.37
CA SER A 31 16.13 -12.29 3.58
C SER A 31 15.37 -11.95 2.30
N ASP A 32 14.85 -12.95 1.57
CA ASP A 32 14.09 -12.70 0.35
C ASP A 32 12.76 -11.98 0.62
N ILE A 33 12.15 -12.24 1.79
CA ILE A 33 10.95 -11.55 2.24
C ILE A 33 11.26 -10.08 2.51
N GLU A 34 12.34 -9.77 3.24
CA GLU A 34 12.76 -8.37 3.45
C GLU A 34 13.09 -7.66 2.14
N ASP A 35 13.78 -8.34 1.21
CA ASP A 35 14.12 -7.77 -0.09
C ASP A 35 12.86 -7.42 -0.91
N LYS A 36 11.85 -8.28 -0.90
CA LYS A 36 10.56 -8.01 -1.56
C LYS A 36 9.80 -6.86 -0.92
N LEU A 37 9.81 -6.77 0.40
CA LEU A 37 9.21 -5.65 1.14
C LEU A 37 9.93 -4.35 0.84
N GLN A 38 11.27 -4.35 0.83
CA GLN A 38 12.03 -3.14 0.53
C GLN A 38 11.81 -2.67 -0.91
N LYS A 39 11.73 -3.59 -1.88
CA LYS A 39 11.36 -3.27 -3.27
C LYS A 39 9.96 -2.65 -3.35
N LEU A 40 9.00 -3.20 -2.60
CA LEU A 40 7.64 -2.64 -2.50
C LEU A 40 7.66 -1.22 -1.91
N TYR A 41 8.37 -0.99 -0.82
CA TYR A 41 8.46 0.32 -0.16
C TYR A 41 9.13 1.35 -1.07
N ASN A 42 10.21 0.98 -1.76
CA ASN A 42 10.89 1.86 -2.70
C ASN A 42 10.03 2.20 -3.93
N ALA A 43 9.12 1.30 -4.33
CA ALA A 43 8.17 1.52 -5.41
C ALA A 43 6.91 2.29 -4.98
N THR A 44 6.79 2.63 -3.69
CA THR A 44 5.61 3.31 -3.15
C THR A 44 5.60 4.77 -3.56
N ILE A 45 4.47 5.19 -4.12
CA ILE A 45 4.16 6.58 -4.40
C ILE A 45 3.13 7.00 -3.38
N SER A 46 3.38 8.10 -2.68
CA SER A 46 2.43 8.66 -1.73
C SER A 46 2.06 10.10 -2.09
N THR A 47 0.84 10.48 -1.73
CA THR A 47 0.37 11.85 -1.87
C THR A 47 -0.53 12.24 -0.72
N LYS A 48 -0.31 13.45 -0.19
CA LYS A 48 -1.17 14.02 0.85
C LYS A 48 -2.50 14.41 0.23
N VAL A 49 -3.58 13.91 0.81
CA VAL A 49 -4.92 14.29 0.37
C VAL A 49 -5.27 15.62 1.02
N LYS A 50 -5.62 16.60 0.19
CA LYS A 50 -6.17 17.86 0.68
C LYS A 50 -7.60 17.62 1.16
N HIS A 51 -7.78 17.51 2.47
CA HIS A 51 -9.10 17.37 3.07
C HIS A 51 -9.79 18.72 3.24
N ARG A 52 -11.13 18.69 3.21
CA ARG A 52 -11.96 19.72 3.86
C ARG A 52 -12.01 19.41 5.36
N ALA A 53 -12.21 20.42 6.19
CA ALA A 53 -12.33 20.24 7.64
C ALA A 53 -13.28 19.08 7.97
N THR A 54 -12.82 18.16 8.80
CA THR A 54 -13.60 17.01 9.24
C THR A 54 -14.33 17.34 10.54
N PRO A 55 -15.44 16.66 10.87
CA PRO A 55 -16.14 16.87 12.14
C PRO A 55 -15.30 16.54 13.39
N TYR A 56 -14.14 15.91 13.19
CA TYR A 56 -13.21 15.50 14.25
C TYR A 56 -12.07 16.50 14.44
N ASP A 57 -11.96 17.51 13.58
CA ASP A 57 -10.95 18.54 13.72
C ASP A 57 -11.33 19.48 14.87
N THR A 58 -10.35 19.77 15.71
CA THR A 58 -10.42 20.66 16.88
C THR A 58 -9.27 21.66 16.80
N ASP A 59 -9.23 22.64 17.70
CA ASP A 59 -8.13 23.61 17.77
C ASP A 59 -6.77 22.93 18.04
N ASP A 60 -6.78 21.79 18.76
CA ASP A 60 -5.57 21.10 19.21
C ASP A 60 -5.20 19.85 18.37
N ALA A 61 -6.13 19.34 17.57
CA ALA A 61 -5.94 18.10 16.83
C ALA A 61 -6.77 18.07 15.54
N TYR A 62 -6.18 17.54 14.46
CA TYR A 62 -6.85 17.39 13.18
C TYR A 62 -6.36 16.13 12.46
N VAL A 63 -7.15 15.65 11.49
CA VAL A 63 -6.82 14.44 10.73
C VAL A 63 -6.11 14.80 9.43
N MET A 64 -4.91 14.23 9.22
CA MET A 64 -4.27 14.19 7.91
C MET A 64 -4.40 12.80 7.29
N THR A 65 -4.64 12.75 5.98
CA THR A 65 -4.58 11.49 5.23
C THR A 65 -3.52 11.58 4.16
N GLU A 66 -2.72 10.52 4.08
CA GLU A 66 -1.81 10.26 2.99
C GLU A 66 -2.26 8.98 2.27
N VAL A 67 -2.38 9.06 0.94
CA VAL A 67 -2.69 7.90 0.11
C VAL A 67 -1.39 7.38 -0.45
N ALA A 68 -0.98 6.20 0.01
CA ALA A 68 0.14 5.44 -0.53
C ALA A 68 -0.37 4.37 -1.49
N GLY A 69 0.29 4.20 -2.62
CA GLY A 69 -0.05 3.19 -3.62
C GLY A 69 1.17 2.72 -4.38
N VAL A 70 1.09 1.50 -4.90
CA VAL A 70 2.15 0.87 -5.68
C VAL A 70 1.55 0.23 -6.93
N ILE A 71 2.24 0.38 -8.06
CA ILE A 71 1.87 -0.25 -9.33
C ILE A 71 2.96 -1.26 -9.70
N ASP A 72 2.67 -2.55 -9.49
CA ASP A 72 3.59 -3.67 -9.78
C ASP A 72 3.25 -4.34 -11.13
N GLU A 73 3.74 -3.77 -12.23
CA GLU A 73 3.48 -4.33 -13.57
C GLU A 73 4.30 -5.59 -13.87
N SER A 74 5.52 -5.69 -13.32
CA SER A 74 6.41 -6.84 -13.51
C SER A 74 6.09 -8.02 -12.59
N LYS A 75 5.26 -7.80 -11.56
CA LYS A 75 4.97 -8.76 -10.48
C LYS A 75 6.22 -9.15 -9.70
N GLU A 76 7.18 -8.25 -9.56
CA GLU A 76 8.46 -8.55 -8.90
C GLU A 76 8.35 -8.51 -7.36
N HIS A 77 7.38 -7.77 -6.81
CA HIS A 77 7.19 -7.61 -5.38
C HIS A 77 5.76 -8.01 -4.95
N ILE A 78 4.84 -7.07 -4.78
CA ILE A 78 3.51 -7.34 -4.20
C ILE A 78 2.69 -8.21 -5.14
N GLY A 79 2.79 -8.00 -6.45
CA GLY A 79 2.14 -8.81 -7.48
C GLY A 79 2.63 -10.25 -7.56
N SER A 80 3.70 -10.62 -6.83
CA SER A 80 4.16 -12.01 -6.71
C SER A 80 3.39 -12.83 -5.67
N ILE A 81 2.60 -12.19 -4.80
CA ILE A 81 1.80 -12.87 -3.77
C ILE A 81 0.62 -13.57 -4.45
N ASN A 82 0.55 -14.89 -4.32
CA ASN A 82 -0.57 -15.67 -4.85
C ASN A 82 -1.67 -15.91 -3.81
N THR A 83 -1.29 -16.01 -2.53
CA THR A 83 -2.19 -16.37 -1.45
C THR A 83 -1.95 -15.44 -0.27
N PHE A 84 -3.04 -14.91 0.28
CA PHE A 84 -3.02 -14.18 1.55
C PHE A 84 -3.47 -15.11 2.68
N PRO A 85 -2.89 -15.00 3.88
CA PRO A 85 -3.28 -15.81 5.03
C PRO A 85 -4.70 -15.42 5.48
N SER A 86 -5.55 -16.43 5.73
CA SER A 86 -6.94 -16.24 6.16
C SER A 86 -7.02 -16.30 7.68
N ASN A 87 -6.76 -15.18 8.34
CA ASN A 87 -6.66 -15.14 9.81
C ASN A 87 -7.99 -14.79 10.49
N GLY A 88 -9.13 -14.98 9.80
CA GLY A 88 -10.49 -14.79 10.33
C GLY A 88 -10.90 -13.35 10.65
N LYS A 89 -9.96 -12.40 10.79
CA LYS A 89 -10.23 -10.99 11.14
C LYS A 89 -10.32 -10.06 9.94
N PHE A 90 -9.64 -10.38 8.83
CA PHE A 90 -9.69 -9.58 7.60
C PHE A 90 -9.71 -10.48 6.36
N GLN A 91 -10.63 -10.23 5.43
CA GLN A 91 -10.62 -10.85 4.11
C GLN A 91 -9.71 -10.02 3.20
N ILE A 92 -8.40 -10.29 3.28
CA ILE A 92 -7.40 -9.62 2.46
C ILE A 92 -7.07 -10.52 1.27
N GLY A 93 -7.06 -9.93 0.09
CA GLY A 93 -6.82 -10.65 -1.14
C GLY A 93 -6.80 -9.71 -2.33
N TRP A 94 -6.49 -10.28 -3.49
CA TRP A 94 -6.62 -9.56 -4.75
C TRP A 94 -8.10 -9.34 -5.07
N LYS A 95 -8.42 -8.10 -5.44
CA LYS A 95 -9.71 -7.72 -6.00
C LYS A 95 -9.46 -7.09 -7.36
N GLU A 96 -10.34 -7.36 -8.31
CA GLU A 96 -10.34 -6.61 -9.57
C GLU A 96 -10.43 -5.10 -9.32
N ALA A 97 -9.58 -4.34 -10.00
CA ALA A 97 -9.53 -2.90 -9.86
C ALA A 97 -10.85 -2.27 -10.31
N ASP A 98 -11.53 -1.57 -9.41
CA ASP A 98 -12.74 -0.82 -9.75
C ASP A 98 -12.41 0.47 -10.51
N LYS A 99 -13.46 1.19 -10.96
CA LYS A 99 -13.31 2.45 -11.70
C LYS A 99 -12.46 3.48 -10.94
N SER A 100 -12.51 3.50 -9.61
CA SER A 100 -11.76 4.43 -8.78
C SER A 100 -10.27 4.07 -8.76
N ALA A 101 -9.94 2.79 -8.60
CA ALA A 101 -8.57 2.29 -8.69
C ALA A 101 -7.97 2.52 -10.08
N LEU A 102 -8.74 2.29 -11.16
CA LEU A 102 -8.31 2.57 -12.52
C LEU A 102 -8.06 4.07 -12.77
N ARG A 103 -8.87 4.94 -12.16
CA ARG A 103 -8.67 6.39 -12.22
C ARG A 103 -7.39 6.80 -11.47
N LEU A 104 -7.14 6.22 -10.30
CA LEU A 104 -5.90 6.43 -9.55
C LEU A 104 -4.67 6.03 -10.39
N LYS A 105 -4.72 4.88 -11.07
CA LYS A 105 -3.65 4.43 -11.98
C LYS A 105 -3.31 5.48 -13.05
N ARG A 106 -4.31 6.11 -13.66
CA ARG A 106 -4.11 7.17 -14.68
C ARG A 106 -3.49 8.44 -14.12
N PHE A 107 -3.81 8.78 -12.87
CA PHE A 107 -3.21 9.94 -12.20
C PHE A 107 -1.76 9.67 -11.75
N ALA A 108 -1.48 8.47 -11.24
CA ALA A 108 -0.15 8.08 -10.76
C ALA A 108 0.85 7.80 -11.90
N LYS A 109 0.36 7.33 -13.06
CA LYS A 109 1.13 7.20 -14.30
C LYS A 109 0.42 7.96 -15.42
N PRO A 110 0.62 9.29 -15.56
CA PRO A 110 0.11 10.00 -16.72
C PRO A 110 0.71 9.36 -18.00
N PRO A 111 -0.06 9.31 -19.11
CA PRO A 111 0.43 8.73 -20.35
C PRO A 111 1.73 9.43 -20.78
N LYS A 112 2.71 8.66 -21.25
CA LYS A 112 3.94 9.21 -21.85
C LYS A 112 3.54 10.03 -23.09
N GLY A 113 3.61 11.35 -22.99
CA GLY A 113 3.35 12.28 -24.08
C GLY A 113 2.11 13.14 -23.86
N THR A 114 2.19 14.13 -22.98
CA THR A 114 1.40 15.37 -23.03
C THR A 114 2.10 16.43 -22.20
N THR A 115 3.26 16.87 -22.71
CA THR A 115 3.81 18.22 -22.45
C THR A 115 3.51 19.06 -23.66
#